data_AF-A0A0Q6NS24-F1
#
_entry.id   AF-A0A0Q6NS24-F1
#
_cell.length_a   1.000
_cell.length_b   1.000
_cell.length_c   1.000
_cell.angle_alpha   90.00
_cell.angle_beta   90.00
_cell.angle_gamma   90.00
#
_symmetry.space_group_name_H-M   'P 1'
#
loop_
_entity.id
_entity.type
_entity.pdbx_description
1 polymer ?
#
loop_
_entity_poly.entity_id
_entity_poly.type
_entity_poly.pdbx_seq_one_letter_code
_entity_poly.pdbx_strand_id
1 'polypeptide(L)' 'MTQRTFGPEKRDGRWYFYAYLDGQQVEWGPYSSEEFAKGAKDAIERRLGEEHQASAPQPAAAPAGDEPAEQGAPAEGE' A
#
# COMPACT_ATOMS: atom_id res chain seq x y z
N MET A 1 -3.57 6.65 22.79
CA MET A 1 -2.29 5.91 22.70
C MET A 1 -1.64 6.31 21.37
N THR A 2 -0.32 6.51 21.33
CA THR A 2 0.39 7.15 20.21
C THR A 2 0.28 6.35 18.91
N GLN A 3 -0.44 6.86 17.92
CA GLN A 3 -0.44 6.36 16.54
C GLN A 3 0.85 6.85 15.86
N ARG A 4 1.93 6.05 15.92
CA ARG A 4 3.21 6.38 15.28
C ARG A 4 3.53 5.36 14.19
N THR A 5 3.94 5.84 13.04
CA THR A 5 4.51 5.01 11.96
C THR A 5 6.03 4.89 12.16
N PHE A 6 6.60 3.79 11.67
CA PHE A 6 7.99 3.39 11.80
C PHE A 6 8.53 2.96 10.44
N GLY A 7 9.79 3.31 10.15
CA GLY A 7 10.40 3.11 8.84
C GLY A 7 10.34 4.38 7.96
N PRO A 8 10.64 4.26 6.65
CA PRO A 8 10.80 3.01 5.90
C PRO A 8 12.13 2.27 6.14
N GLU A 9 12.07 0.95 6.22
CA GLU A 9 13.20 0.03 6.41
C GLU A 9 13.39 -0.84 5.16
N LYS A 10 14.65 -1.10 4.78
CA LYS A 10 14.98 -1.93 3.62
C LYS A 10 15.22 -3.38 4.06
N ARG A 11 14.39 -4.30 3.57
CA ARG A 11 14.49 -5.76 3.78
C ARG A 11 14.49 -6.45 2.42
N ASP A 12 15.48 -7.32 2.15
CA ASP A 12 15.61 -8.05 0.88
C ASP A 12 15.52 -7.18 -0.38
N GLY A 13 16.11 -5.98 -0.33
CA GLY A 13 16.09 -5.04 -1.45
C GLY A 13 14.79 -4.25 -1.61
N ARG A 14 13.76 -4.55 -0.82
CA ARG A 14 12.45 -3.92 -0.83
C ARG A 14 12.26 -3.05 0.41
N TRP A 15 11.45 -2.02 0.29
CA TRP A 15 11.18 -1.06 1.37
C TRP A 15 9.84 -1.37 2.03
N TYR A 16 9.82 -1.33 3.35
CA TYR A 16 8.65 -1.61 4.18
C TYR A 16 8.52 -0.55 5.25
N PHE A 17 7.31 -0.29 5.71
CA PHE A 17 7.07 0.50 6.91
C PHE A 17 5.90 -0.08 7.68
N TYR A 18 5.81 0.21 8.96
CA TYR A 18 4.73 -0.31 9.80
C TYR A 18 4.22 0.76 10.76
N ALA A 19 3.01 0.58 11.26
CA ALA A 19 2.43 1.43 12.30
C ALA A 19 1.68 0.60 13.32
N TYR A 20 1.55 1.13 14.52
CA TYR A 20 0.67 0.57 15.54
C TYR A 20 -0.63 1.35 15.56
N LEU A 21 -1.70 0.70 15.11
CA LEU A 21 -3.07 1.22 15.08
C LEU A 21 -3.91 0.40 16.05
N ASP A 22 -4.44 1.04 17.10
CA ASP A 22 -5.28 0.37 18.10
C ASP A 22 -4.65 -0.89 18.74
N GLY A 23 -3.31 -0.89 18.88
CA GLY A 23 -2.56 -2.05 19.38
C GLY A 23 -2.28 -3.13 18.33
N GLN A 24 -2.82 -3.00 17.12
CA GLN A 24 -2.48 -3.86 15.98
C GLN A 24 -1.33 -3.27 15.17
N GLN A 25 -0.31 -4.08 14.88
CA GLN A 25 0.72 -3.72 13.93
C GLN A 25 0.20 -3.91 12.50
N VAL A 26 0.23 -2.85 11.71
CA VAL A 26 -0.07 -2.89 10.28
C VAL A 26 1.23 -2.64 9.52
N GLU A 27 1.54 -3.50 8.56
CA GLU A 27 2.72 -3.42 7.70
C GLU A 27 2.29 -3.01 6.28
N TRP A 28 3.04 -2.10 5.67
CA TRP A 28 2.88 -1.69 4.28
C TRP A 28 4.18 -1.89 3.51
N GLY A 29 4.03 -2.44 2.31
CA GLY A 29 5.11 -2.84 1.42
C GLY A 29 4.74 -4.17 0.75
N PRO A 30 5.67 -4.75 -0.03
CA PRO A 30 6.97 -4.21 -0.40
C PRO A 30 6.90 -3.06 -1.40
N TYR A 31 7.74 -2.04 -1.21
CA TYR A 31 7.97 -0.97 -2.19
C TYR A 31 9.34 -1.12 -2.87
N SER A 32 9.40 -0.83 -4.17
CA SER A 32 10.64 -0.93 -4.95
C SER A 32 11.62 0.22 -4.69
N SER A 33 11.14 1.36 -4.19
CA SER A 33 11.93 2.58 -4.00
C SER A 33 11.69 3.22 -2.64
N GLU A 34 12.75 3.78 -2.05
CA GLU A 34 12.70 4.49 -0.76
C GLU A 34 11.76 5.68 -0.81
N GLU A 35 11.83 6.47 -1.90
CA GLU A 35 10.99 7.66 -2.11
C GLU A 35 9.51 7.31 -2.14
N PHE A 36 9.17 6.17 -2.75
CA PHE A 36 7.79 5.68 -2.80
C PHE A 36 7.30 5.23 -1.42
N ALA A 37 8.14 4.53 -0.65
CA ALA A 37 7.83 4.14 0.71
C ALA A 37 7.69 5.36 1.65
N LYS A 38 8.52 6.40 1.48
CA LYS A 38 8.42 7.68 2.19
C LYS A 38 7.12 8.41 1.85
N GLY A 39 6.77 8.51 0.57
CA GLY A 39 5.53 9.15 0.13
C GLY A 39 4.28 8.41 0.62
N ALA A 40 4.27 7.08 0.55
CA ALA A 40 3.20 6.25 1.09
C ALA A 40 3.05 6.40 2.61
N LYS A 41 4.17 6.45 3.33
CA LYS A 41 4.18 6.71 4.77
C LYS A 41 3.58 8.09 5.09
N ASP A 42 4.00 9.16 4.42
CA ASP A 42 3.46 10.52 4.64
C ASP A 42 1.95 10.56 4.40
N ALA A 43 1.46 9.95 3.31
CA ALA A 43 0.04 9.88 3.00
C ALA A 43 -0.76 9.14 4.09
N ILE A 44 -0.21 8.06 4.63
CA ILE A 44 -0.84 7.30 5.73
C ILE A 44 -0.77 8.09 7.04
N GLU A 45 0.34 8.78 7.35
CA GLU A 45 0.45 9.63 8.54
C GLU A 45 -0.57 10.77 8.51
N ARG A 46 -0.76 11.43 7.35
CA ARG A 46 -1.80 12.43 7.13
C ARG A 46 -3.18 11.86 7.36
N ARG A 47 -3.47 10.70 6.73
CA ARG A 47 -4.75 10.02 6.88
C ARG A 47 -5.03 9.60 8.31
N LEU A 48 -4.04 9.09 9.05
CA LEU A 48 -4.18 8.69 10.45
C LEU A 48 -4.40 9.90 11.37
N GLY A 49 -3.75 11.02 11.06
CA GLY A 49 -4.01 12.30 11.72
C GLY A 49 -5.41 12.86 11.43
N GLU A 50 -5.91 12.67 10.21
CA GLU A 50 -7.24 13.10 9.77
C GLU A 50 -8.38 12.15 10.18
N GLU A 51 -8.18 10.82 10.26
CA GLU A 51 -9.18 9.85 10.72
C GLU A 51 -9.48 9.96 12.23
N HIS A 52 -8.61 10.62 13.00
CA HIS A 52 -9.00 11.08 14.34
C HIS A 52 -10.08 12.19 14.30
N GLN A 53 -10.34 12.79 13.14
CA GLN A 53 -11.41 13.78 12.92
C GLN A 53 -12.49 13.37 11.90
N ALA A 54 -12.24 12.43 10.98
CA ALA A 54 -13.20 12.06 9.95
C ALA A 54 -13.07 10.59 9.54
N SER A 55 -13.98 9.74 10.03
CA SER A 55 -14.22 8.41 9.47
C SER A 55 -14.54 8.50 7.97
N ALA A 56 -13.65 8.05 7.09
CA ALA A 56 -13.95 7.91 5.66
C ALA A 56 -13.08 6.84 4.95
N PRO A 57 -13.67 6.06 4.01
CA PRO A 57 -13.19 4.74 3.60
C PRO A 57 -11.90 4.75 2.77
N GLN A 58 -11.12 3.68 2.87
CA GLN A 58 -9.83 3.48 2.19
C GLN A 58 -10.04 3.21 0.70
N PRO A 59 -9.26 3.81 -0.22
CA PRO A 59 -9.12 3.22 -1.55
C PRO A 59 -8.35 1.92 -1.37
N ALA A 60 -8.98 0.82 -1.78
CA ALA A 60 -8.43 -0.51 -1.74
C ALA A 60 -7.00 -0.52 -2.30
N ALA A 61 -6.05 -1.07 -1.54
CA ALA A 61 -4.79 -1.52 -2.10
C ALA A 61 -5.12 -2.47 -3.26
N ALA A 62 -4.72 -2.10 -4.47
CA ALA A 62 -4.92 -2.94 -5.64
C ALA A 62 -4.29 -4.31 -5.37
N PRO A 63 -5.03 -5.43 -5.51
CA PRO A 63 -4.41 -6.73 -5.49
C PRO A 63 -3.47 -6.79 -6.69
N ALA A 64 -2.19 -7.04 -6.43
CA ALA A 64 -1.27 -7.51 -7.45
C ALA A 64 -1.73 -8.91 -7.87
N GLY A 65 -2.33 -9.02 -9.05
CA GLY A 65 -2.72 -10.29 -9.64
C GLY A 65 -3.85 -10.15 -10.64
N ASP A 66 -3.49 -9.91 -11.90
CA ASP A 66 -4.19 -10.51 -13.05
C ASP A 66 -3.21 -10.52 -14.23
N GLU A 67 -2.52 -11.65 -14.39
CA GLU A 67 -1.94 -12.04 -15.67
C GLU A 67 -3.09 -12.11 -16.69
N PRO A 68 -3.00 -11.52 -17.89
CA PRO A 68 -3.97 -11.86 -18.92
C PRO A 68 -3.60 -13.25 -19.45
N ALA A 69 -4.10 -14.28 -18.78
CA ALA A 69 -4.20 -15.61 -19.34
C ALA A 69 -5.08 -15.53 -20.61
N GLU A 70 -4.56 -16.12 -21.67
CA GLU A 70 -5.21 -16.35 -22.96
C GLU A 70 -6.69 -16.72 -22.85
N GLN A 71 -7.54 -16.13 -23.71
CA GLN A 71 -8.62 -16.85 -24.38
C GLN A 71 -9.28 -16.01 -25.49
N GLY A 72 -9.19 -16.50 -26.73
CA GLY A 72 -10.19 -16.24 -27.78
C GLY A 72 -9.70 -15.75 -29.15
N ALA A 73 -9.16 -16.65 -29.98
CA ALA A 73 -9.39 -16.60 -31.44
C ALA A 73 -10.84 -17.06 -31.73
N PRO A 74 -11.51 -16.81 -32.89
CA PRO A 74 -10.93 -16.70 -34.24
C PRO A 74 -11.63 -15.74 -35.27
N ALA A 75 -11.00 -15.62 -36.46
CA ALA A 75 -11.58 -15.38 -37.81
C ALA A 75 -12.20 -13.97 -38.10
N GLU A 76 -12.21 -13.34 -39.29
CA GLU A 76 -12.07 -13.67 -40.73
C GLU A 76 -11.70 -12.39 -41.53
N GLY A 77 -11.18 -12.56 -42.76
CA GLY A 77 -11.33 -11.72 -43.98
C GLY A 77 -10.95 -10.23 -43.94
N GLU A 78 -10.27 -9.63 -44.92
CA GLU A 78 -10.08 -9.90 -46.34
C GLU A 78 -8.78 -9.22 -46.81
#